data_AF-A0A9E0UEG1-F1
#
_entry.id   AF-A0A9E0UEG1-F1
#
_cell.length_a   1.000
_cell.length_b   1.000
_cell.length_c   1.000
_cell.angle_alpha   90.00
_cell.angle_beta   90.00
_cell.angle_gamma   90.00
#
_symmetry.space_group_name_H-M   'P 1'
#
loop_
_entity.id
_entity.type
_entity.pdbx_description
1 polymer ?
#
loop_
_entity_poly.entity_id
_entity_poly.type
_entity_poly.pdbx_seq_one_letter_code
_entity_poly.pdbx_strand_id
1 'polypeptide(L)'
;MSHVAAVLSASAVFAVGVAFAQDAAPRVAAQASGALDRSVLPVPEPKRPFYTELDARNVKAPPRFEVKAPAGAPNVVIVLIDDLGFGVPGAFGGPVPMPTLDSLA
;
A
#
# COMPACT_ATOMS: atom_id res chain seq x y z
N MET A 1 -17.27 70.93 17.27
CA MET A 1 -16.18 71.41 16.39
C MET A 1 -14.93 70.67 16.87
N SER A 2 -14.44 69.59 16.28
CA SER A 2 -14.17 69.27 14.87
C SER A 2 -14.44 67.80 14.52
N HIS A 3 -14.64 67.55 13.23
CA HIS A 3 -14.98 66.30 12.54
C HIS A 3 -13.88 65.21 12.58
N VAL A 4 -14.24 63.92 12.80
CA VAL A 4 -14.38 62.79 11.83
C VAL A 4 -13.08 62.14 11.36
N ALA A 5 -12.96 60.81 11.56
CA ALA A 5 -12.58 59.75 10.59
C ALA A 5 -12.13 58.49 11.37
N ALA A 6 -12.95 57.44 11.47
CA ALA A 6 -13.04 56.33 10.51
C ALA A 6 -12.00 55.21 10.78
N VAL A 7 -12.46 54.26 11.61
CA VAL A 7 -12.31 52.79 11.49
C VAL A 7 -11.45 52.29 10.31
N LEU A 8 -10.41 51.51 10.62
CA LEU A 8 -10.21 50.20 9.98
C LEU A 8 -9.43 49.26 10.92
N SER A 9 -10.13 48.23 11.36
CA SER A 9 -9.61 47.10 12.13
C SER A 9 -8.79 46.15 11.25
N ALA A 10 -7.67 45.64 11.78
CA ALA A 10 -7.14 44.35 11.37
C ALA A 10 -6.38 43.73 12.55
N SER A 11 -7.11 42.94 13.35
CA SER A 11 -6.52 42.04 14.35
C SER A 11 -5.79 40.92 13.61
N ALA A 12 -4.45 40.94 13.65
CA ALA A 12 -3.65 39.80 13.22
C ALA A 12 -3.60 38.77 14.35
N VAL A 13 -4.45 37.76 14.25
CA VAL A 13 -4.43 36.56 15.11
C VAL A 13 -3.15 35.80 14.81
N PHE A 14 -2.31 35.65 15.83
CA PHE A 14 -1.10 34.82 15.82
C PHE A 14 -1.52 33.34 15.75
N ALA A 15 -1.53 32.74 14.57
CA ALA A 15 -1.69 31.31 14.41
C ALA A 15 -0.37 30.62 14.77
N VAL A 16 -0.34 30.01 15.96
CA VAL A 16 0.72 29.08 16.37
C VAL A 16 0.67 27.88 15.43
N GLY A 17 1.60 27.84 14.48
CA GLY A 17 1.83 26.69 13.62
C GLY A 17 2.45 25.56 14.41
N VAL A 18 1.69 24.50 14.68
CA VAL A 18 2.24 23.22 15.10
C VAL A 18 2.94 22.62 13.89
N ALA A 19 4.28 22.65 13.90
CA ALA A 19 5.10 22.00 12.91
C ALA A 19 5.01 20.48 13.11
N PHE A 20 4.31 19.79 12.21
CA PHE A 20 4.46 18.34 12.07
C PHE A 20 5.82 18.06 11.45
N ALA A 21 6.78 17.64 12.27
CA ALA A 21 8.04 17.10 11.79
C ALA A 21 7.75 15.79 11.03
N GLN A 22 7.85 15.82 9.70
CA GLN A 22 7.93 14.61 8.90
C GLN A 22 9.34 14.05 9.07
N ASP A 23 9.47 13.05 9.94
CA ASP A 23 10.71 12.29 10.09
C ASP A 23 10.97 11.55 8.76
N ALA A 24 11.95 12.04 8.01
CA ALA A 24 12.32 11.52 6.70
C ALA A 24 13.18 10.26 6.88
N ALA A 25 12.52 9.13 7.15
CA ALA A 25 13.18 7.83 7.04
C ALA A 25 13.73 7.67 5.59
N PRO A 26 14.94 7.10 5.40
CA PRO A 26 15.52 6.94 4.09
C PRO A 26 14.67 5.95 3.28
N ARG A 27 13.88 6.47 2.34
CA ARG A 27 13.18 5.66 1.35
C ARG A 27 14.22 5.13 0.39
N VAL A 28 14.57 3.86 0.52
CA VAL A 28 15.32 3.13 -0.51
C VAL A 28 14.51 3.25 -1.79
N ALA A 29 15.01 4.02 -2.75
CA ALA A 29 14.36 4.20 -4.04
C ALA A 29 14.22 2.83 -4.71
N ALA A 30 12.98 2.36 -4.87
CA ALA A 30 12.71 1.19 -5.69
C ALA A 30 13.10 1.56 -7.12
N GLN A 31 14.10 0.87 -7.67
CA GLN A 31 14.39 0.93 -9.10
C GLN A 31 13.11 0.60 -9.87
N ALA A 32 12.72 1.50 -10.78
CA ALA A 32 11.63 1.29 -11.69
C ALA A 32 11.95 0.09 -12.59
N SER A 33 11.48 -1.10 -12.20
CA SER A 33 11.31 -2.19 -13.14
C SER A 33 10.35 -1.71 -14.22
N GLY A 34 10.70 -1.90 -15.50
CA GLY A 34 9.79 -1.64 -16.62
C GLY A 34 8.41 -2.25 -16.35
N ALA A 35 7.36 -1.64 -16.89
CA ALA A 35 5.97 -1.93 -16.54
C ALA A 35 5.69 -3.45 -16.51
N LEU A 36 5.71 -4.04 -15.31
CA LEU A 36 5.37 -5.44 -15.08
C LEU A 36 3.92 -5.64 -15.50
N ASP A 37 3.67 -6.61 -16.37
CA ASP A 37 2.33 -7.07 -16.66
C ASP A 37 1.75 -7.78 -15.43
N ARG A 38 0.59 -7.31 -14.98
CA ARG A 38 -0.09 -7.76 -13.75
C ARG A 38 -1.47 -8.35 -14.04
N SER A 39 -1.85 -8.57 -15.29
CA SER A 39 -3.15 -9.19 -15.63
C SER A 39 -3.15 -10.71 -15.49
N VAL A 40 -1.98 -11.33 -15.44
CA VAL A 40 -1.82 -12.79 -15.30
C VAL A 40 -1.00 -13.11 -14.06
N LEU A 41 -1.52 -14.01 -13.23
CA LEU A 41 -0.87 -14.49 -12.03
C LEU A 41 -0.59 -16.00 -12.14
N PRO A 42 0.54 -16.49 -11.59
CA PRO A 42 1.61 -15.76 -10.90
C PRO A 42 2.46 -14.89 -11.85
N VAL A 43 3.01 -13.77 -11.34
CA VAL A 43 3.89 -12.90 -12.13
C VAL A 43 5.15 -13.69 -12.56
N PRO A 44 5.48 -13.76 -13.86
CA PRO A 44 6.62 -14.53 -14.33
C PRO A 44 7.96 -14.05 -13.75
N GLU A 45 8.79 -14.99 -13.30
CA GLU A 45 10.16 -14.67 -12.88
C GLU A 45 11.04 -14.26 -14.07
N PRO A 46 12.00 -13.34 -13.88
CA PRO A 46 13.01 -13.06 -14.88
C PRO A 46 13.88 -14.29 -15.13
N LYS A 47 14.31 -14.48 -16.39
CA LYS A 47 15.23 -15.55 -16.76
C LYS A 47 16.55 -15.38 -16.00
N ARG A 48 16.96 -16.42 -15.28
CA ARG A 48 18.23 -16.42 -14.53
C ARG A 48 19.41 -16.51 -15.51
N PRO A 49 20.51 -15.81 -15.25
CA PRO A 49 21.71 -15.92 -16.08
C PRO A 49 22.37 -17.30 -15.90
N PHE A 50 23.04 -17.76 -16.95
CA PHE A 50 23.91 -18.92 -16.89
C PHE A 50 25.32 -18.50 -16.44
N TYR A 51 25.94 -19.31 -15.59
CA TYR A 51 27.31 -19.09 -15.11
C TYR A 51 28.23 -20.19 -15.63
N THR A 52 29.42 -19.81 -16.07
CA THR A 52 30.46 -20.75 -16.54
C THR A 52 31.51 -21.05 -15.48
N GLU A 53 31.59 -20.21 -14.43
CA GLU A 53 32.47 -20.41 -13.30
C GLU A 53 31.98 -21.58 -12.44
N LEU A 54 32.90 -22.48 -12.06
CA LEU A 54 32.57 -23.73 -11.36
C LEU A 54 32.62 -23.56 -9.84
N ASP A 55 33.49 -22.69 -9.33
CA ASP A 55 33.56 -22.45 -7.89
C ASP A 55 32.51 -21.43 -7.45
N ALA A 56 31.49 -21.90 -6.74
CA ALA A 56 30.40 -21.06 -6.23
C ALA A 56 30.86 -19.92 -5.33
N ARG A 57 32.05 -20.02 -4.69
CA ARG A 57 32.61 -18.95 -3.85
C ARG A 57 33.04 -17.74 -4.67
N ASN A 58 33.27 -17.93 -5.96
CA ASN A 58 33.70 -16.90 -6.89
C ASN A 58 32.53 -16.31 -7.71
N VAL A 59 31.30 -16.75 -7.45
CA VAL A 59 30.11 -16.29 -8.18
C VAL A 59 29.15 -15.57 -7.26
N LYS A 60 28.69 -14.39 -7.68
CA LYS A 60 27.66 -13.63 -6.97
C LYS A 60 26.28 -14.17 -7.35
N ALA A 61 25.47 -14.51 -6.33
CA ALA A 61 24.09 -14.91 -6.54
C ALA A 61 23.27 -13.78 -7.21
N PRO A 62 22.33 -14.12 -8.12
CA PRO A 62 21.45 -13.13 -8.70
C PRO A 62 20.55 -12.54 -7.60
N PRO A 63 20.13 -11.27 -7.74
CA PRO A 63 19.21 -10.66 -6.79
C PRO A 63 17.91 -11.44 -6.73
N ARG A 64 17.29 -11.47 -5.54
CA ARG A 64 15.97 -12.07 -5.38
C ARG A 64 14.95 -11.28 -6.21
N PHE A 65 14.14 -12.00 -6.99
CA PHE A 65 13.00 -11.38 -7.64
C PHE A 65 11.91 -11.12 -6.60
N GLU A 66 11.52 -9.87 -6.45
CA GLU A 66 10.46 -9.44 -5.53
C GLU A 66 9.42 -8.63 -6.30
N VAL A 67 8.16 -9.04 -6.19
CA VAL A 67 7.03 -8.26 -6.70
C VAL A 67 6.51 -7.40 -5.55
N LYS A 68 6.69 -6.09 -5.67
CA LYS A 68 6.19 -5.11 -4.69
C LYS A 68 4.95 -4.40 -5.22
N ALA A 69 4.05 -4.07 -4.29
CA ALA A 69 2.91 -3.22 -4.58
C ALA A 69 3.41 -1.83 -5.00
N PRO A 70 2.79 -1.21 -6.03
CA PRO A 70 3.14 0.15 -6.42
C PRO A 70 2.79 1.16 -5.32
N ALA A 71 3.45 2.32 -5.35
CA ALA A 71 3.15 3.39 -4.40
C ALA A 71 1.68 3.82 -4.51
N GLY A 72 1.01 3.96 -3.37
CA GLY A 72 -0.41 4.32 -3.30
C GLY A 72 -1.38 3.17 -3.58
N ALA A 73 -0.92 1.94 -3.80
CA ALA A 73 -1.81 0.78 -3.87
C ALA A 73 -2.57 0.59 -2.53
N PRO A 74 -3.85 0.18 -2.57
CA PRO A 74 -4.60 -0.12 -1.36
C PRO A 74 -4.04 -1.36 -0.65
N ASN A 75 -4.21 -1.42 0.67
CA ASN A 75 -3.99 -2.64 1.42
C ASN A 75 -5.14 -3.61 1.15
N VAL A 76 -4.83 -4.82 0.69
CA VAL A 76 -5.81 -5.88 0.43
C VAL A 76 -5.53 -7.03 1.39
N VAL A 77 -6.57 -7.49 2.09
CA VAL A 77 -6.52 -8.67 2.95
C VAL A 77 -7.38 -9.76 2.31
N ILE A 78 -6.77 -10.91 2.00
CA ILE A 78 -7.47 -12.09 1.48
C ILE A 78 -7.63 -13.09 2.62
N VAL A 79 -8.87 -13.40 2.98
CA VAL A 79 -9.21 -14.46 3.92
C VAL A 79 -9.74 -15.64 3.11
N LEU A 80 -8.91 -16.67 2.96
CA LEU A 80 -9.31 -17.92 2.31
C LEU A 80 -9.80 -18.89 3.39
N ILE A 81 -11.08 -19.26 3.31
CA ILE A 81 -11.66 -20.30 4.17
C ILE A 81 -11.85 -21.56 3.34
N ASP A 82 -11.20 -22.62 3.78
CA ASP A 82 -11.28 -23.92 3.12
C ASP A 82 -12.64 -24.59 3.39
N ASP A 83 -13.14 -25.37 2.43
CA ASP A 83 -14.39 -26.14 2.51
C ASP A 83 -15.69 -25.37 2.85
N LEU A 84 -15.66 -24.04 2.95
CA LEU A 84 -16.86 -23.24 3.17
C LEU A 84 -17.57 -22.95 1.84
N GLY A 85 -18.53 -23.79 1.49
CA GLY A 85 -19.43 -23.56 0.36
C GLY A 85 -20.47 -22.47 0.65
N PHE A 86 -21.00 -21.83 -0.40
CA PHE A 86 -22.02 -20.77 -0.29
C PHE A 86 -23.34 -21.20 0.39
N GLY A 87 -23.65 -22.50 0.46
CA GLY A 87 -24.87 -22.99 1.10
C GLY A 87 -24.83 -22.99 2.64
N VAL A 88 -23.69 -22.66 3.25
CA VAL A 88 -23.51 -22.66 4.71
C VAL A 88 -23.88 -21.31 5.34
N PRO A 89 -23.32 -20.15 4.89
CA PRO A 89 -23.49 -18.89 5.60
C PRO A 89 -24.87 -18.25 5.41
N GLY A 90 -25.41 -17.68 6.48
CA GLY A 90 -26.68 -16.92 6.48
C GLY A 90 -26.73 -15.80 5.43
N ALA A 91 -25.64 -15.05 5.23
CA ALA A 91 -25.50 -14.03 4.19
C ALA A 91 -25.89 -14.49 2.76
N PHE A 92 -25.77 -15.79 2.47
CA PHE A 92 -26.11 -16.38 1.17
C PHE A 92 -27.38 -17.25 1.23
N GLY A 93 -28.16 -17.16 2.31
CA GLY A 93 -29.37 -17.96 2.53
C GLY A 93 -29.13 -19.34 3.16
N GLY A 94 -27.91 -19.59 3.66
CA GLY A 94 -27.58 -20.81 4.39
C GLY A 94 -28.15 -20.86 5.81
N PRO A 95 -28.18 -22.04 6.45
CA PRO A 95 -28.82 -22.22 7.75
C PRO A 95 -27.96 -21.76 8.94
N VAL A 96 -26.67 -21.47 8.73
CA VAL A 96 -25.73 -21.14 9.82
C VAL A 96 -25.63 -19.62 9.99
N PRO A 97 -26.07 -19.06 11.13
CA PRO A 97 -25.92 -17.63 11.40
C PRO A 97 -24.44 -17.28 11.63
N MET A 98 -23.91 -16.33 10.86
CA MET A 98 -22.50 -15.93 10.90
C MET A 98 -22.41 -14.39 11.00
N PRO A 99 -22.76 -13.79 12.16
CA PRO A 99 -23.02 -12.35 12.27
C PRO A 99 -21.83 -11.47 11.83
N THR A 100 -20.59 -11.93 12.03
CA THR A 100 -19.40 -11.21 11.55
C THR A 100 -19.32 -11.20 10.03
N LEU A 101 -19.57 -12.34 9.38
CA LEU A 101 -19.59 -12.43 7.92
C LEU A 101 -20.77 -11.64 7.35
N ASP A 102 -21.93 -11.71 8.02
CA ASP A 102 -23.13 -10.95 7.64
C ASP A 102 -22.90 -9.43 7.71
N SER A 103 -22.06 -8.94 8.64
CA SER A 103 -21.72 -7.51 8.74
C SER A 103 -20.73 -7.01 7.69
N LEU A 104 -20.04 -7.93 7.00
CA LEU A 104 -19.06 -7.62 5.96
C LEU A 104 -19.66 -7.64 4.55
N ALA A 105 -20.81 -8.28 4.38
CA ALA A 105 -21.53 -8.45 3.10
C ALA A 105 -22.46 -7.26 2.81
#